data_AF-A0A1U8NN70-F1
#
_entry.id   AF-A0A1U8NN70-F1
#
_cell.length_a   1.000
_cell.length_b   1.000
_cell.length_c   1.000
_cell.angle_alpha   90.00
_cell.angle_beta   90.00
_cell.angle_gamma   90.00
#
_symmetry.space_group_name_H-M   'P 1'
#
loop_
_entity.id
_entity.type
_entity.pdbx_description
1 polymer ?
#
loop_
_entity_poly.entity_id
_entity_poly.type
_entity_poly.pdbx_seq_one_letter_code
_entity_poly.pdbx_strand_id
1 'polypeptide(L)'
;MVVLQILREKQLYTKLSKCLASYYRRFVEGFSLIVAPLTKLIQKSVVFEWTNERQKSFDQLKAVLTKAPVLVQQELEKDFVVYSDASYSGLGCTMMQKGKVVTYASRQLKTH
;
A
#
# COMPACT_ATOMS: atom_id res chain seq x y z
N MET A 1 -22.30 -9.90 -4.83
CA MET A 1 -22.75 -9.32 -3.55
C MET A 1 -22.55 -10.24 -2.32
N VAL A 2 -22.22 -11.53 -2.49
CA VAL A 2 -22.05 -12.49 -1.37
C VAL A 2 -20.64 -12.46 -0.75
N VAL A 3 -19.60 -12.20 -1.56
CA VAL A 3 -18.20 -12.16 -1.09
C VAL A 3 -17.95 -11.06 -0.05
N LEU A 4 -18.54 -9.88 -0.24
CA LEU A 4 -18.42 -8.76 0.72
C LEU A 4 -19.11 -9.05 2.05
N GLN A 5 -20.19 -9.85 2.04
CA GLN A 5 -20.93 -10.27 3.24
C GLN A 5 -20.09 -11.27 4.05
N ILE A 6 -19.52 -12.28 3.40
CA ILE A 6 -18.66 -13.32 4.03
C ILE A 6 -17.37 -12.70 4.60
N LEU A 7 -16.78 -11.75 3.88
CA LEU A 7 -15.59 -11.02 4.34
C LEU A 7 -15.88 -10.14 5.57
N ARG A 8 -17.10 -9.60 5.68
CA ARG A 8 -17.60 -8.82 6.82
C ARG A 8 -17.83 -9.72 8.05
N GLU A 9 -18.49 -10.87 7.88
CA GLU A 9 -18.80 -11.79 8.98
C GLU A 9 -17.55 -12.39 9.62
N LYS A 10 -16.54 -12.77 8.83
CA LYS A 10 -15.37 -13.48 9.35
C LYS A 10 -14.21 -12.59 9.80
N GLN A 11 -14.37 -11.27 9.84
CA GLN A 11 -13.26 -10.32 10.04
C GLN A 11 -12.08 -10.57 9.06
N LEU A 12 -12.30 -11.29 7.96
CA LEU A 12 -11.25 -11.57 6.97
C LEU A 12 -10.92 -10.30 6.18
N TYR A 13 -11.89 -9.39 6.05
CA TYR A 13 -11.68 -8.09 5.45
C TYR A 13 -10.62 -7.24 6.17
N THR A 14 -10.54 -7.33 7.49
CA THR A 14 -9.57 -6.57 8.29
C THR A 14 -8.16 -7.18 8.20
N LYS A 15 -8.04 -8.50 7.97
CA LYS A 15 -6.75 -9.16 7.66
C LYS A 15 -6.28 -8.87 6.23
N LEU A 16 -7.17 -8.94 5.26
CA LEU A 16 -6.86 -8.69 3.84
C LEU A 16 -6.52 -7.21 3.62
N SER A 17 -7.31 -6.30 4.20
CA SER A 17 -7.02 -4.87 4.16
C SER A 17 -5.71 -4.53 4.86
N LYS A 18 -5.38 -5.12 6.02
CA LYS A 18 -4.06 -4.93 6.65
C LYS A 18 -2.90 -5.39 5.77
N CYS A 19 -3.02 -6.56 5.15
CA CYS A 19 -1.95 -7.14 4.32
C CYS A 19 -1.73 -6.33 3.03
N LEU A 20 -2.82 -5.95 2.35
CA LEU A 20 -2.74 -5.07 1.18
C LEU A 20 -2.26 -3.68 1.61
N ALA A 21 -2.81 -3.12 2.68
CA ALA A 21 -2.40 -1.83 3.22
C ALA A 21 -0.91 -1.76 3.55
N SER A 22 -0.34 -2.79 4.19
CA SER A 22 1.08 -2.80 4.53
C SER A 22 1.97 -2.89 3.29
N TYR A 23 1.55 -3.65 2.27
CA TYR A 23 2.26 -3.76 1.00
C TYR A 23 2.26 -2.43 0.23
N TYR A 24 1.09 -1.77 0.14
CA TYR A 24 0.93 -0.53 -0.62
C TYR A 24 1.34 0.73 0.14
N ARG A 25 1.57 0.66 1.47
CA ARG A 25 1.99 1.80 2.30
C ARG A 25 3.21 2.55 1.75
N ARG A 26 4.14 1.86 1.09
CA ARG A 26 5.38 2.45 0.56
C ARG A 26 5.19 3.27 -0.72
N PHE A 27 4.04 3.12 -1.37
CA PHE A 27 3.77 3.71 -2.68
C PHE A 27 2.65 4.74 -2.66
N VAL A 28 2.14 5.05 -1.47
CA VAL A 28 1.02 5.95 -1.27
C VAL A 28 1.44 7.02 -0.26
N GLU A 29 1.55 8.26 -0.75
CA GLU A 29 1.78 9.42 0.11
C GLU A 29 0.57 9.65 1.02
N GLY A 30 0.81 9.94 2.31
CA GLY A 30 -0.28 10.17 3.28
C GLY A 30 -1.08 8.92 3.67
N PHE A 31 -0.61 7.70 3.32
CA PHE A 31 -1.29 6.44 3.60
C PHE A 31 -1.76 6.29 5.05
N SER A 32 -0.91 6.66 6.00
CA SER A 32 -1.18 6.58 7.42
C SER A 32 -2.40 7.42 7.85
N LEU A 33 -2.66 8.55 7.21
CA LEU A 33 -3.80 9.41 7.53
C LEU A 33 -5.12 8.79 7.04
N ILE A 34 -5.11 8.19 5.85
CA ILE A 34 -6.28 7.54 5.24
C ILE A 34 -6.67 6.29 6.04
N VAL A 35 -5.66 5.53 6.52
CA VAL A 35 -5.89 4.25 7.20
C VAL A 35 -6.01 4.41 8.73
N ALA A 36 -5.69 5.57 9.31
CA ALA A 36 -5.87 5.84 10.74
C ALA A 36 -7.29 5.51 11.27
N PRO A 37 -8.39 6.01 10.67
CA PRO A 37 -9.74 5.69 11.13
C PRO A 37 -10.10 4.20 10.95
N LEU A 38 -9.53 3.54 9.93
CA LEU A 38 -9.69 2.10 9.71
C LEU A 38 -8.89 1.28 10.72
N THR A 39 -7.73 1.76 11.16
CA THR A 39 -6.87 1.08 12.14
C THR A 39 -7.49 1.09 13.53
N LYS A 40 -8.18 2.18 13.89
CA LYS A 40 -8.94 2.29 15.15
C LYS A 40 -10.04 1.25 15.26
N LEU A 41 -10.68 0.86 14.15
CA LEU A 41 -11.67 -0.23 14.11
C LEU A 41 -11.08 -1.62 14.37
N ILE A 42 -9.76 -1.78 14.21
CA ILE A 42 -9.07 -3.07 14.31
C ILE A 42 -8.41 -3.24 15.70
N GLN A 43 -8.51 -2.23 16.56
CA GLN A 43 -8.03 -2.34 17.94
C GLN A 43 -8.91 -3.32 18.72
N LYS A 44 -8.27 -4.24 19.44
CA LYS A 44 -8.97 -5.12 20.39
C LYS A 44 -9.72 -4.21 21.38
N SER A 45 -10.96 -4.58 21.72
CA SER A 45 -11.90 -3.84 22.59
C SER A 45 -12.67 -2.65 21.98
N VAL A 46 -12.53 -2.37 20.67
CA VAL A 46 -13.37 -1.37 20.00
C VAL A 46 -14.59 -2.05 19.37
N VAL A 47 -15.79 -1.52 19.63
CA VAL A 47 -17.01 -1.96 18.95
C VAL A 47 -16.89 -1.64 17.46
N PHE A 48 -17.03 -2.66 16.62
CA PHE A 48 -17.00 -2.49 15.19
C PHE A 48 -18.26 -1.75 14.74
N GLU A 49 -18.11 -0.46 14.48
CA GLU A 49 -19.19 0.38 13.97
C GLU A 49 -18.73 0.97 12.64
N TRP A 50 -19.54 0.82 11.59
CA TRP A 50 -19.20 1.31 10.27
C TRP A 50 -19.89 2.65 10.01
N THR A 51 -19.21 3.77 10.26
CA THR A 51 -19.74 5.12 10.06
C THR A 51 -19.40 5.66 8.66
N ASN A 52 -20.10 6.72 8.25
CA ASN A 52 -19.85 7.40 6.98
C ASN A 52 -18.41 7.91 6.83
N GLU A 53 -17.77 8.35 7.92
CA GLU A 53 -16.35 8.76 7.92
C GLU A 53 -15.40 7.59 7.60
N ARG A 54 -15.72 6.40 8.15
CA ARG A 54 -14.95 5.17 7.91
C ARG A 54 -15.16 4.67 6.48
N GLN A 55 -16.38 4.77 5.96
CA GLN A 55 -16.69 4.50 4.55
C GLN A 55 -15.94 5.45 3.61
N LYS A 56 -15.93 6.76 3.89
CA LYS A 56 -15.21 7.76 3.09
C LYS A 56 -13.71 7.49 3.07
N SER A 57 -13.12 7.17 4.22
CA SER A 57 -11.71 6.78 4.33
C SER A 57 -11.41 5.51 3.54
N PHE A 58 -12.35 4.57 3.53
CA PHE A 58 -12.23 3.34 2.78
C PHE A 58 -12.34 3.52 1.26
N ASP A 59 -13.25 4.37 0.79
CA ASP A 59 -13.36 4.68 -0.64
C ASP A 59 -12.18 5.53 -1.14
N GLN A 60 -11.64 6.40 -0.27
CA GLN A 60 -10.38 7.10 -0.54
C GLN A 60 -9.21 6.11 -0.62
N LEU A 61 -9.15 5.10 0.26
CA LEU A 61 -8.16 4.03 0.18
C LEU A 61 -8.27 3.26 -1.16
N LYS A 62 -9.47 2.87 -1.58
CA LYS A 62 -9.68 2.24 -2.89
C LYS A 62 -9.20 3.13 -4.03
N ALA A 63 -9.62 4.39 -4.06
CA ALA A 63 -9.26 5.31 -5.12
C ALA A 63 -7.75 5.50 -5.23
N VAL A 64 -7.06 5.57 -4.09
CA VAL A 64 -5.61 5.68 -4.04
C VAL A 64 -4.93 4.38 -4.45
N LEU A 65 -5.43 3.21 -4.04
CA LEU A 65 -4.93 1.92 -4.50
C LEU A 65 -5.12 1.71 -6.01
N THR A 66 -6.20 2.23 -6.59
CA THR A 66 -6.47 2.16 -8.04
C THR A 66 -5.69 3.20 -8.85
N LYS A 67 -5.38 4.37 -8.27
CA LYS A 67 -4.62 5.44 -8.94
C LYS A 67 -3.10 5.33 -8.75
N ALA A 68 -2.63 4.68 -7.68
CA ALA A 68 -1.20 4.59 -7.41
C ALA A 68 -0.49 3.85 -8.57
N PRO A 69 0.72 4.30 -8.97
CA PRO A 69 1.47 3.71 -10.08
C PRO A 69 1.90 2.23 -9.89
N VAL A 70 1.52 1.61 -8.77
CA VAL A 70 1.82 0.23 -8.38
C VAL A 70 1.15 -0.81 -9.28
N LEU A 71 0.16 -0.42 -10.09
CA LEU A 71 -0.51 -1.30 -11.05
C LEU A 71 0.20 -1.40 -12.40
N VAL A 72 1.42 -0.89 -12.56
CA VAL A 72 2.24 -1.33 -13.70
C VAL A 72 2.65 -2.78 -13.42
N GLN A 73 1.85 -3.72 -13.93
CA GLN A 73 2.20 -5.12 -13.94
C GLN A 73 3.57 -5.26 -14.59
N GLN A 74 4.51 -5.85 -13.85
CA GLN A 74 5.83 -6.19 -14.36
C GLN A 74 5.67 -7.17 -15.50
N GLU A 75 6.05 -6.76 -16.71
CA GLU A 75 6.13 -7.66 -17.86
C GLU A 75 7.49 -8.35 -17.79
N LEU A 76 7.54 -9.59 -17.28
CA LEU A 76 8.79 -10.34 -17.09
C LEU A 76 9.55 -10.60 -18.41
N GLU A 77 8.86 -10.54 -19.55
CA GLU A 77 9.42 -10.69 -20.90
C GLU A 77 10.06 -9.42 -21.46
N LYS A 78 10.02 -8.30 -20.72
CA LYS A 78 10.53 -7.01 -21.19
C LYS A 78 11.65 -6.48 -20.33
N ASP A 79 12.54 -5.74 -20.98
CA ASP A 79 13.69 -5.16 -20.33
C ASP A 79 13.29 -4.21 -19.20
N PHE A 80 14.02 -4.32 -18.09
CA PHE A 80 13.94 -3.44 -16.94
C PHE A 80 15.15 -2.52 -16.96
N VAL A 81 14.92 -1.23 -16.73
CA VAL A 81 16.00 -0.24 -16.55
C VAL A 81 16.06 0.13 -15.08
N VAL A 82 17.20 -0.13 -14.44
CA VAL A 82 17.41 0.22 -13.03
C VAL A 82 18.27 1.48 -12.95
N TYR A 83 17.73 2.51 -12.31
CA TYR A 83 18.45 3.73 -11.95
C TYR A 83 18.85 3.62 -10.48
N SER A 84 20.14 3.69 -10.20
CA SER A 84 20.67 3.62 -8.84
C SER A 84 21.42 4.90 -8.51
N ASP A 85 21.19 5.42 -7.31
CA ASP A 85 21.90 6.55 -6.74
C ASP A 85 22.43 6.15 -5.35
N ALA A 86 23.64 6.60 -5.02
CA ALA A 86 24.30 6.24 -3.78
C ALA A 86 24.92 7.47 -3.12
N SER A 87 24.70 7.57 -1.82
CA SER A 87 25.30 8.58 -0.94
C SER A 87 26.08 7.89 0.19
N TYR A 88 26.87 8.67 0.93
CA TYR A 88 27.60 8.18 2.10
C TYR A 88 26.69 7.56 3.17
N SER A 89 25.43 8.01 3.25
CA SER A 89 24.44 7.55 4.22
C SER A 89 23.55 6.41 3.72
N GLY A 90 23.47 6.16 2.41
CA GLY A 90 22.50 5.20 1.89
C GLY A 90 22.45 5.09 0.37
N LEU A 91 21.85 4.00 -0.08
CA LEU A 91 21.57 3.69 -1.48
C LEU A 91 20.08 3.79 -1.77
N GLY A 92 19.75 4.31 -2.95
CA GLY A 92 18.43 4.25 -3.55
C GLY A 92 18.52 3.65 -4.95
N CYS A 93 17.50 2.89 -5.36
CA CYS A 93 17.31 2.52 -6.75
C CYS A 93 15.83 2.55 -7.14
N THR A 94 15.60 2.81 -8.42
CA THR A 94 14.30 2.85 -9.05
C THR A 94 14.34 1.95 -10.29
N MET A 95 13.42 0.99 -10.36
CA MET A 95 13.25 0.15 -11.54
C MET A 95 12.16 0.73 -12.43
N MET A 96 12.46 0.90 -13.71
CA MET A 96 11.54 1.40 -14.73
C MET A 96 11.31 0.37 -15.84
N GLN A 97 10.12 0.43 -16.43
CA GLN A 97 9.74 -0.36 -17.60
C GLN A 97 8.86 0.50 -18.51
N LYS A 98 9.17 0.55 -19.81
CA LYS A 98 8.46 1.39 -20.81
C LYS A 98 8.28 2.86 -20.38
N GLY A 99 9.31 3.44 -19.77
CA GLY A 99 9.27 4.84 -19.29
C GLY A 99 8.35 5.08 -18.08
N LYS A 100 7.87 4.02 -17.40
CA LYS A 100 7.11 4.10 -16.16
C LYS A 100 7.90 3.50 -15.01
N VAL A 101 7.81 4.11 -13.84
CA VAL A 101 8.41 3.56 -12.63
C VAL A 101 7.58 2.38 -12.14
N VAL A 102 8.25 1.27 -11.88
CA VAL A 102 7.67 0.01 -11.44
C VAL A 102 7.87 -0.20 -9.94
N THR A 103 9.11 -0.03 -9.45
CA THR A 103 9.41 -0.19 -8.01
C THR A 103 10.54 0.71 -7.56
N TYR A 104 10.52 1.06 -6.29
CA TYR A 104 11.58 1.77 -5.59
C TYR A 104 12.17 0.86 -4.51
N ALA A 105 13.49 0.84 -4.38
CA ALA A 105 14.17 0.22 -3.27
C ALA A 105 15.19 1.20 -2.68
N SER A 106 15.30 1.24 -1.36
CA SER A 106 16.32 2.04 -0.69
C SER A 106 16.82 1.33 0.55
N ARG A 107 18.10 1.56 0.88
CA ARG A 107 18.76 0.94 2.02
C ARG A 107 19.77 1.90 2.62
N GLN A 108 19.68 2.12 3.93
CA GLN A 108 20.68 2.88 4.68
C GLN A 108 21.97 2.06 4.80
N LEU A 109 23.11 2.71 4.58
CA LEU A 109 24.42 2.11 4.74
C LEU A 109 24.80 2.13 6.23
N LYS A 110 25.42 1.05 6.72
CA LYS A 110 25.97 1.01 8.08
C LYS A 110 27.32 1.72 8.07
N THR A 111 27.53 2.63 9.00
CA THR A 111 28.84 3.23 9.27
C THR A 111 29.78 2.13 9.78
N HIS A 112 30.97 2.07 9.19
CA HIS A 112 31.98 1.05 9.47
C HIS A 112 33.07 1.59 10.41
#